data_AF-A0A326RSM4-F1
#
_entry.id   AF-A0A326RSM4-F1
#
_cell.length_a   1.000
_cell.length_b   1.000
_cell.length_c   1.000
_cell.angle_alpha   90.00
_cell.angle_beta   90.00
_cell.angle_gamma   90.00
#
_symmetry.space_group_name_H-M   'P 1'
#
loop_
_entity.id
_entity.type
_entity.pdbx_description
1 polymer ?
#
loop_
_entity_poly.entity_id
_entity_poly.type
_entity_poly.pdbx_seq_one_letter_code
_entity_poly.pdbx_strand_id
1 'polypeptide(L)'
;MVVNETQSFRGTILMYGVILLELPTLVLISTLYFTGKLGDDGWIALLTVGTLIPFTFFLLMNITLETRMDDACFKYKSGPFHGSWRSLNKEDINTISVNKKDGFLDYGGVGMRISGKTKAYIFLADHVIEIETKDKTLVFSTTKPKEFEEMIETWKSSKR
;
A
#
# COMPACT_ATOMS: atom_id res chain seq x y z
N MET A 1 -7.96 23.11 -6.89
CA MET A 1 -6.69 22.75 -6.17
C MET A 1 -6.39 21.28 -6.47
N VAL A 2 -5.18 20.75 -6.30
CA VAL A 2 -4.94 19.30 -6.53
C VAL A 2 -4.14 18.72 -5.38
N VAL A 3 -4.68 17.67 -4.76
CA VAL A 3 -4.01 16.91 -3.71
C VAL A 3 -3.47 15.63 -4.34
N ASN A 4 -2.18 15.36 -4.14
CA ASN A 4 -1.53 14.13 -4.58
C ASN A 4 -0.77 13.52 -3.41
N GLU A 5 -0.87 12.20 -3.29
CA GLU A 5 -0.16 11.42 -2.30
C GLU A 5 0.32 10.10 -2.91
N THR A 6 1.53 9.69 -2.53
CA THR A 6 2.09 8.39 -2.89
C THR A 6 2.58 7.71 -1.62
N GLN A 7 1.99 6.57 -1.30
CA GLN A 7 2.37 5.73 -0.19
C GLN A 7 3.03 4.46 -0.70
N SER A 8 4.07 4.01 -0.01
CA SER A 8 4.81 2.78 -0.32
C SER A 8 5.39 2.19 0.94
N PHE A 9 5.90 0.96 0.87
CA PHE A 9 6.64 0.37 1.99
C PHE A 9 8.06 0.94 2.17
N ARG A 10 8.55 1.73 1.22
CA ARG A 10 9.92 2.26 1.25
C ARG A 10 10.08 3.22 2.42
N GLY A 11 11.14 3.02 3.21
CA GLY A 11 11.43 3.84 4.40
C GLY A 11 10.55 3.56 5.61
N THR A 12 9.67 2.55 5.55
CA THR A 12 8.85 2.13 6.70
C THR A 12 9.62 1.16 7.61
N ILE A 13 9.17 1.03 8.87
CA ILE A 13 9.73 0.04 9.82
C ILE A 13 9.63 -1.38 9.26
N LEU A 14 8.58 -1.68 8.48
CA LEU A 14 8.41 -2.97 7.82
C LEU A 14 9.55 -3.26 6.83
N MET A 15 9.98 -2.28 6.03
CA MET A 15 11.10 -2.45 5.11
C MET A 15 12.38 -2.79 5.87
N TYR A 16 12.68 -2.06 6.95
CA TYR A 16 13.87 -2.33 7.76
C TYR A 16 13.81 -3.71 8.42
N GLY A 17 12.64 -4.12 8.90
CA GLY A 17 12.42 -5.47 9.45
C GLY A 17 12.66 -6.58 8.43
N VAL A 18 12.18 -6.39 7.19
CA VAL A 18 12.42 -7.35 6.08
C VAL A 18 13.92 -7.43 5.76
N ILE A 19 14.60 -6.30 5.59
CA ILE A 19 16.04 -6.26 5.29
C ILE A 19 16.86 -6.94 6.41
N LEU A 20 16.50 -6.68 7.67
CA LEU A 20 17.16 -7.26 8.84
C LEU A 20 17.05 -8.79 8.89
N LEU A 21 15.98 -9.37 8.34
CA LEU A 21 15.79 -10.83 8.26
C LEU A 21 16.41 -11.45 7.01
N GLU A 22 16.23 -10.80 5.87
CA GLU A 22 16.63 -11.30 4.55
C GLU A 22 18.16 -11.28 4.37
N LEU A 23 18.84 -10.19 4.75
CA LEU A 23 20.29 -10.07 4.55
C LEU A 23 21.09 -11.12 5.34
N PRO A 24 20.88 -11.32 6.66
CA PRO A 24 21.61 -12.35 7.40
C PRO A 24 21.36 -13.76 6.87
N THR A 25 20.14 -14.03 6.38
CA THR A 25 19.77 -15.32 5.81
C THR A 25 20.53 -15.58 4.51
N LEU A 26 20.61 -14.58 3.62
CA LEU A 26 21.43 -14.66 2.41
C LEU A 26 22.91 -14.89 2.73
N VAL A 27 23.46 -14.16 3.70
CA VAL A 27 24.85 -14.31 4.13
C VAL A 27 25.10 -15.71 4.70
N LEU A 28 24.20 -16.20 5.55
CA LEU A 28 24.29 -17.52 6.17
C LEU A 28 24.27 -18.63 5.11
N ILE A 29 23.29 -18.64 4.21
CA ILE A 29 23.16 -19.66 3.17
C ILE A 29 24.35 -19.63 2.22
N SER A 30 24.81 -18.44 1.84
CA SER A 30 26.01 -18.29 1.02
C SER A 30 27.24 -18.86 1.72
N THR A 31 27.42 -18.55 3.00
CA THR A 31 28.56 -19.05 3.80
C THR A 31 28.51 -20.57 3.94
N LEU A 32 27.35 -21.16 4.22
CA LEU A 32 27.19 -22.61 4.33
C LEU A 32 27.48 -23.31 2.99
N TYR A 33 27.12 -22.69 1.86
CA TYR A 33 27.45 -23.19 0.54
C TYR A 33 28.97 -23.19 0.30
N PHE A 34 29.64 -22.05 0.48
CA PHE A 34 31.08 -21.93 0.24
C PHE A 34 31.96 -22.72 1.21
N THR A 35 31.45 -23.03 2.40
CA THR A 35 32.14 -23.89 3.39
C THR A 35 31.86 -25.38 3.20
N GLY A 36 31.09 -25.76 2.17
CA GLY A 36 30.73 -27.15 1.88
C GLY A 36 29.79 -27.78 2.93
N LYS A 37 29.16 -26.96 3.79
CA LYS A 37 28.30 -27.43 4.88
C LYS A 37 26.88 -27.78 4.44
N LEU A 38 26.50 -27.45 3.21
CA LEU A 38 25.18 -27.78 2.63
C LEU A 38 25.13 -29.13 1.90
N GLY A 39 26.25 -29.83 1.75
CA GLY A 39 26.34 -31.09 0.99
C GLY A 39 26.28 -30.88 -0.54
N ASP A 40 26.27 -31.99 -1.28
CA ASP A 40 26.38 -32.00 -2.74
C ASP A 40 25.21 -31.28 -3.45
N ASP A 41 24.01 -31.35 -2.86
CA ASP A 41 22.81 -30.66 -3.35
C ASP A 41 22.64 -29.24 -2.79
N GLY A 42 23.63 -28.70 -2.09
CA GLY A 42 23.57 -27.39 -1.44
C GLY A 42 23.32 -26.22 -2.39
N TRP A 43 23.61 -26.40 -3.69
CA TRP A 43 23.32 -25.43 -4.73
C TRP A 43 21.81 -25.18 -4.91
N ILE A 44 20.95 -26.16 -4.61
CA ILE A 44 19.48 -26.03 -4.67
C ILE A 44 19.01 -25.02 -3.62
N ALA A 45 19.52 -25.14 -2.39
CA ALA A 45 19.20 -24.21 -1.31
C ALA A 45 19.69 -22.79 -1.64
N LEU A 46 20.91 -22.66 -2.16
CA LEU A 46 21.45 -21.37 -2.58
C LEU A 46 20.62 -20.73 -3.68
N LEU A 47 20.25 -21.47 -4.73
CA LEU A 47 19.39 -20.96 -5.81
C LEU A 47 18.02 -20.56 -5.30
N THR A 48 17.41 -21.38 -4.46
CA THR A 48 16.07 -21.13 -3.92
C THR A 48 16.06 -19.85 -3.11
N VAL A 49 16.96 -19.73 -2.12
CA VAL A 49 17.03 -18.56 -1.24
C VAL A 49 17.53 -17.32 -2.01
N GLY A 50 18.56 -17.50 -2.85
CA GLY A 50 19.13 -16.44 -3.67
C GLY A 50 18.19 -15.89 -4.74
N THR A 51 17.15 -16.64 -5.12
CA THR A 51 16.10 -16.14 -6.02
C THR A 51 14.91 -15.58 -5.25
N LEU A 52 14.41 -16.31 -4.25
CA LEU A 52 13.19 -15.94 -3.54
C LEU A 52 13.36 -14.64 -2.77
N ILE A 53 14.48 -14.45 -2.06
CA ILE A 53 14.68 -13.24 -1.24
C ILE A 53 14.72 -11.96 -2.09
N PRO A 54 15.55 -11.84 -3.14
CA PRO A 54 15.52 -10.66 -3.99
C PRO A 54 14.18 -10.45 -4.67
N PHE A 55 13.48 -11.53 -5.04
CA PHE A 55 12.16 -11.45 -5.65
C PHE A 55 11.09 -10.94 -4.68
N THR A 56 11.06 -11.44 -3.43
CA THR A 56 10.14 -10.95 -2.39
C THR A 56 10.42 -9.50 -2.04
N PHE A 57 11.70 -9.15 -1.86
CA PHE A 57 12.12 -7.77 -1.63
C PHE A 57 11.66 -6.85 -2.76
N PHE A 58 11.92 -7.24 -4.02
CA PHE A 58 11.48 -6.51 -5.20
C PHE A 58 9.97 -6.31 -5.23
N LEU A 59 9.19 -7.37 -5.00
CA LEU A 59 7.73 -7.31 -4.99
C LEU A 59 7.22 -6.32 -3.93
N LEU A 60 7.74 -6.42 -2.70
CA LEU A 60 7.37 -5.51 -1.60
C LEU A 60 7.70 -4.05 -1.92
N MET A 61 8.87 -3.79 -2.52
CA MET A 61 9.31 -2.43 -2.89
C MET A 61 8.55 -1.81 -4.07
N ASN A 62 7.74 -2.61 -4.77
CA ASN A 62 6.88 -2.15 -5.87
C ASN A 62 5.41 -2.03 -5.45
N ILE A 63 5.04 -2.37 -4.21
CA ILE A 63 3.69 -2.09 -3.71
C ILE A 63 3.59 -0.61 -3.39
N THR A 64 2.74 0.08 -4.15
CA THR A 64 2.48 1.50 -4.02
C THR A 64 0.99 1.78 -4.06
N LEU A 65 0.58 2.85 -3.40
CA LEU A 65 -0.73 3.43 -3.51
C LEU A 65 -0.55 4.90 -3.88
N GLU A 66 -1.02 5.26 -5.06
CA GLU A 66 -1.07 6.64 -5.51
C GLU A 66 -2.54 7.10 -5.40
N THR A 67 -2.78 8.19 -4.68
CA THR A 67 -4.08 8.84 -4.56
C THR A 67 -3.97 10.27 -5.06
N ARG A 68 -4.99 10.72 -5.79
CA ARG A 68 -5.09 12.05 -6.35
C ARG A 68 -6.52 12.53 -6.25
N MET A 69 -6.72 13.74 -5.77
CA MET A 69 -8.02 14.39 -5.74
C MET A 69 -7.92 15.75 -6.42
N ASP A 70 -8.80 15.99 -7.39
CA ASP A 70 -8.96 17.26 -8.08
C ASP A 70 -10.39 17.80 -7.84
N ASP A 71 -10.75 18.90 -8.48
CA ASP A 71 -12.05 19.55 -8.26
C ASP A 71 -13.25 18.71 -8.82
N ALA A 72 -12.98 17.70 -9.66
CA ALA A 72 -14.00 16.92 -10.36
C ALA A 72 -14.05 15.44 -9.94
N CYS A 73 -12.92 14.84 -9.57
CA CYS A 73 -12.82 13.41 -9.33
C CYS A 73 -11.74 13.01 -8.31
N PHE A 74 -11.94 11.84 -7.73
CA PHE A 74 -10.94 11.14 -6.91
C PHE A 74 -10.35 9.99 -7.72
N LYS A 75 -9.04 10.01 -7.92
CA LYS A 75 -8.27 9.04 -8.69
C LYS A 75 -7.36 8.24 -7.77
N TYR A 76 -7.26 6.95 -8.02
CA TYR A 76 -6.33 6.09 -7.30
C TYR A 76 -5.72 5.01 -8.20
N LYS A 77 -4.54 4.55 -7.82
CA LYS A 77 -3.79 3.49 -8.49
C LYS A 77 -3.03 2.69 -7.45
N SER A 78 -3.05 1.35 -7.55
CA SER A 78 -2.36 0.46 -6.61
C SER A 78 -1.46 -0.51 -7.35
N GLY A 79 -0.16 -0.26 -7.30
CA GLY A 79 0.87 -1.16 -7.84
C GLY A 79 1.13 -2.36 -6.92
N PRO A 80 1.73 -3.45 -7.41
CA PRO A 80 2.20 -3.66 -8.79
C PRO A 80 1.14 -4.32 -9.70
N PHE A 81 0.09 -4.92 -9.14
CA PHE A 81 -0.86 -5.75 -9.89
C PHE A 81 -1.97 -4.96 -10.60
N HIS A 82 -2.27 -3.72 -10.16
CA HIS A 82 -3.32 -2.88 -10.73
C HIS A 82 -2.76 -1.51 -11.12
N GLY A 83 -1.95 -1.48 -12.19
CA GLY A 83 -1.26 -0.28 -12.67
C GLY A 83 -2.13 0.78 -13.35
N SER A 84 -3.40 0.49 -13.65
CA SER A 84 -4.31 1.46 -14.28
C SER A 84 -4.90 2.42 -13.26
N TRP A 85 -4.89 3.72 -13.56
CA TRP A 85 -5.65 4.72 -12.81
C TRP A 85 -7.14 4.38 -12.84
N ARG A 86 -7.76 4.39 -11.66
CA ARG A 86 -9.21 4.30 -11.49
C ARG A 86 -9.70 5.66 -11.04
N SER A 87 -10.77 6.14 -11.66
CA SER A 87 -11.38 7.45 -11.36
C SER A 87 -12.76 7.24 -10.76
N LEU A 88 -13.10 8.04 -9.76
CA LEU A 88 -14.42 8.16 -9.15
C LEU A 88 -14.85 9.61 -9.34
N ASN A 89 -15.88 9.85 -10.14
CA ASN A 89 -16.38 11.20 -10.32
C ASN A 89 -17.11 11.64 -9.05
N LYS A 90 -17.08 12.94 -8.77
CA LYS A 90 -17.80 13.55 -7.65
C LYS A 90 -19.31 13.22 -7.64
N GLU A 91 -19.89 12.97 -8.82
CA GLU A 91 -21.30 12.60 -8.99
C GLU A 91 -21.61 11.17 -8.56
N ASP A 92 -20.64 10.26 -8.69
CA ASP A 92 -20.77 8.83 -8.36
C ASP A 92 -20.53 8.54 -6.86
N ILE A 93 -20.13 9.57 -6.11
CA ILE A 93 -19.77 9.50 -4.69
C ILE A 93 -20.96 9.96 -3.86
N ASN A 94 -21.49 9.05 -3.03
CA ASN A 94 -22.55 9.35 -2.08
C ASN A 94 -21.99 10.10 -0.87
N THR A 95 -20.92 9.57 -0.29
CA THR A 95 -20.27 10.11 0.91
C THR A 95 -18.77 10.06 0.75
N ILE A 96 -18.07 11.11 1.20
CA ILE A 96 -16.62 11.13 1.35
C ILE A 96 -16.24 11.82 2.66
N SER A 97 -15.38 11.18 3.44
CA SER A 97 -14.90 11.70 4.72
C SER A 97 -13.46 11.28 4.99
N VAL A 98 -12.76 12.11 5.77
CA VAL A 98 -11.47 11.77 6.38
C VAL A 98 -11.75 11.47 7.83
N ASN A 99 -11.32 10.30 8.30
CA ASN A 99 -11.50 9.88 9.67
C ASN A 99 -10.14 9.55 10.28
N LYS A 100 -9.95 9.95 11.54
CA LYS A 100 -8.83 9.47 12.34
C LYS A 100 -9.11 8.03 12.75
N LYS A 101 -8.50 7.09 12.02
CA LYS A 101 -8.57 5.65 12.24
C LYS A 101 -7.17 5.11 12.01
N ASP A 102 -6.70 4.28 12.91
CA ASP A 102 -5.41 3.62 12.70
C ASP A 102 -5.64 2.55 11.65
N GLY A 103 -5.25 2.85 10.41
CA GLY A 103 -5.46 1.95 9.28
C GLY A 103 -4.93 0.55 9.56
N PHE A 104 -3.81 0.45 10.29
CA PHE A 104 -3.19 -0.83 10.60
C PHE A 104 -3.99 -1.64 11.62
N LEU A 105 -4.44 -1.03 12.72
CA LEU A 105 -5.19 -1.75 13.76
C LEU A 105 -6.65 -2.00 13.37
N ASP A 106 -7.31 -1.02 12.75
CA ASP A 106 -8.74 -1.06 12.47
C ASP A 106 -9.08 -1.97 11.27
N TYR A 107 -8.14 -2.15 10.34
CA TYR A 107 -8.33 -2.96 9.13
C TYR A 107 -7.43 -4.21 9.08
N GLY A 108 -6.76 -4.54 10.19
CA GLY A 108 -6.05 -5.81 10.36
C GLY A 108 -4.76 -5.92 9.55
N GLY A 109 -3.98 -4.85 9.47
CA GLY A 109 -2.62 -4.84 8.90
C GLY A 109 -2.47 -4.00 7.63
N VAL A 110 -1.28 -4.04 7.04
CA VAL A 110 -0.95 -3.27 5.83
C VAL A 110 -1.29 -4.06 4.56
N GLY A 111 -1.88 -3.38 3.58
CA GLY A 111 -2.10 -3.90 2.24
C GLY A 111 -3.52 -3.69 1.72
N MET A 112 -3.83 -4.38 0.61
CA MET A 112 -5.16 -4.38 0.02
C MET A 112 -6.05 -5.42 0.73
N ARG A 113 -7.19 -4.97 1.25
CA ARG A 113 -8.20 -5.83 1.87
C ARG A 113 -9.51 -5.75 1.07
N ILE A 114 -10.13 -6.90 0.86
CA ILE A 114 -11.44 -7.01 0.19
C ILE A 114 -12.35 -7.78 1.14
N SER A 115 -13.42 -7.15 1.59
CA SER A 115 -14.43 -7.75 2.46
C SER A 115 -15.83 -7.38 1.96
N GLY A 116 -16.49 -8.31 1.28
CA GLY A 116 -17.80 -8.09 0.67
C GLY A 116 -17.80 -6.87 -0.27
N LYS A 117 -18.52 -5.82 0.11
CA LYS A 117 -18.61 -4.55 -0.63
C LYS A 117 -17.51 -3.55 -0.30
N THR A 118 -16.67 -3.83 0.67
CA THR A 118 -15.61 -2.94 1.14
C THR A 118 -14.28 -3.32 0.53
N LYS A 119 -13.60 -2.35 -0.08
CA LYS A 119 -12.22 -2.49 -0.55
C LYS A 119 -11.35 -1.44 0.11
N ALA A 120 -10.42 -1.87 0.94
CA ALA A 120 -9.50 -1.00 1.66
C ALA A 120 -8.08 -1.13 1.11
N TYR A 121 -7.39 0.00 1.00
CA TYR A 121 -5.97 0.10 0.64
C TYR A 121 -5.27 0.77 1.81
N ILE A 122 -4.68 -0.05 2.66
CA ILE A 122 -4.16 0.38 3.95
C ILE A 122 -2.64 0.42 3.89
N PHE A 123 -2.10 1.54 4.34
CA PHE A 123 -0.68 1.81 4.56
C PHE A 123 -0.49 2.31 6.00
N LEU A 124 0.77 2.42 6.44
CA LEU A 124 1.11 2.94 7.76
C LEU A 124 0.78 4.44 7.83
N ALA A 125 -0.45 4.75 8.22
CA ALA A 125 -0.95 6.10 8.45
C ALA A 125 -2.04 6.10 9.52
N ASP A 126 -2.24 7.25 10.17
CA ASP A 126 -3.17 7.45 11.29
C ASP A 126 -4.56 7.98 10.88
N HIS A 127 -4.75 8.22 9.58
CA HIS A 127 -6.01 8.65 9.00
C HIS A 127 -6.37 7.80 7.78
N VAL A 128 -7.67 7.73 7.52
CA VAL A 128 -8.23 7.07 6.34
C VAL A 128 -9.25 7.97 5.65
N ILE A 129 -9.27 7.92 4.33
CA ILE A 129 -10.28 8.48 3.46
C ILE A 129 -11.28 7.37 3.18
N GLU A 130 -12.54 7.57 3.57
CA GLU A 130 -13.64 6.65 3.27
C GLU A 130 -14.52 7.26 2.18
N ILE A 131 -14.74 6.49 1.12
CA ILE A 131 -15.56 6.87 -0.03
C ILE A 131 -16.64 5.83 -0.20
N GLU A 132 -17.89 6.25 0.00
CA GLU A 132 -19.06 5.42 -0.26
C GLU A 132 -19.62 5.73 -1.66
N THR A 133 -19.68 4.70 -2.48
CA THR A 133 -20.34 4.74 -3.80
C THR A 133 -21.62 3.92 -3.73
N LYS A 134 -22.41 3.91 -4.82
CA LYS A 134 -23.65 3.12 -4.90
C LYS A 134 -23.44 1.62 -4.59
N ASP A 135 -22.31 1.05 -5.01
CA ASP A 135 -22.12 -0.41 -4.99
C ASP A 135 -21.08 -0.88 -3.96
N LYS A 136 -20.15 0.01 -3.56
CA LYS A 136 -18.97 -0.35 -2.78
C LYS A 136 -18.48 0.79 -1.89
N THR A 137 -17.82 0.42 -0.81
CA THR A 137 -17.10 1.32 0.08
C THR A 137 -15.61 1.17 -0.19
N LEU A 138 -14.93 2.29 -0.44
CA LEU A 138 -13.50 2.34 -0.67
C LEU A 138 -12.83 3.05 0.49
N VAL A 139 -11.76 2.47 1.00
CA VAL A 139 -11.00 3.05 2.12
C VAL A 139 -9.54 3.19 1.71
N PHE A 140 -8.94 4.34 1.96
CA PHE A 140 -7.55 4.63 1.63
C PHE A 140 -6.86 5.26 2.84
N SER A 141 -5.76 4.69 3.31
CA SER A 141 -4.90 5.38 4.29
C SER A 141 -4.40 6.71 3.73
N THR A 142 -4.16 7.71 4.58
CA THR A 142 -3.56 8.99 4.18
C THR A 142 -2.68 9.59 5.28
N THR A 143 -1.54 10.13 4.88
CA THR A 143 -0.62 10.93 5.71
C THR A 143 -0.87 12.44 5.55
N LYS A 144 -1.81 12.82 4.68
CA LYS A 144 -2.17 14.21 4.36
C LYS A 144 -3.64 14.53 4.67
N PRO A 145 -4.17 14.19 5.87
CA PRO A 145 -5.59 14.31 6.18
C PRO A 145 -6.14 15.71 5.93
N LYS A 146 -5.41 16.76 6.34
CA LYS A 146 -5.81 18.16 6.19
C LYS A 146 -6.01 18.59 4.73
N GLU A 147 -5.08 18.21 3.84
CA GLU A 147 -5.17 18.56 2.42
C GLU A 147 -6.44 17.92 1.79
N PHE A 148 -6.75 16.68 2.15
CA PHE A 148 -7.96 16.00 1.67
C PHE A 148 -9.23 16.58 2.29
N GLU A 149 -9.22 16.94 3.58
CA GLU A 149 -10.34 17.60 4.25
C GLU A 149 -10.71 18.92 3.58
N GLU A 150 -9.74 19.80 3.32
CA GLU A 150 -9.94 21.08 2.62
C GLU A 150 -10.54 20.89 1.21
N MET A 151 -10.09 19.86 0.49
CA MET A 151 -10.62 19.52 -0.83
C MET A 151 -12.07 19.02 -0.74
N ILE A 152 -12.38 18.18 0.24
CA ILE A 152 -13.73 17.66 0.47
C ILE A 152 -14.69 18.80 0.86
N GLU A 153 -14.24 19.75 1.67
CA GLU A 153 -15.03 20.95 2.02
C GLU A 153 -15.33 21.80 0.80
N THR A 154 -14.34 22.01 -0.09
CA THR A 154 -14.52 22.70 -1.37
C THR A 154 -15.56 21.98 -2.25
N TRP A 155 -15.53 20.65 -2.27
CA TRP A 155 -16.53 19.87 -2.99
C TRP A 155 -17.95 20.05 -2.44
N LYS A 156 -18.10 20.11 -1.12
CA LYS A 156 -19.39 20.30 -0.44
C LYS A 156 -19.94 21.71 -0.65
N SER A 157 -19.11 22.74 -0.61
CA SER A 157 -19.53 24.13 -0.83
C SER A 157 -20.00 24.37 -2.27
N SER A 158 -19.36 23.74 -3.25
CA SER A 158 -19.76 23.80 -4.67
C SER A 158 -21.06 23.07 -5.01
N LYS A 159 -21.59 22.21 -4.12
CA LYS A 159 -22.87 21.49 -4.31
C LYS A 159 -24.09 22.29 -3.79
N ARG A 160 -23.87 23.43 -3.12
CA ARG A 160 -24.93 24.39 -2.72
C ARG A 160 -25.17 25.40 -3.83
#